data_AF-A0A8D8XTV1-F1
#
_entry.id   AF-A0A8D8XTV1-F1
#
_cell.length_a   1.000
_cell.length_b   1.000
_cell.length_c   1.000
_cell.angle_alpha   90.00
_cell.angle_beta   90.00
_cell.angle_gamma   90.00
#
_symmetry.space_group_name_H-M   'P 1'
#
loop_
_entity.id
_entity.type
_entity.pdbx_description
1 polymer ?
#
loop_
_entity_poly.entity_id
_entity_poly.type
_entity_poly.pdbx_seq_one_letter_code
_entity_poly.pdbx_strand_id
1 'polypeptide(L)'
;MLGVVPLGPQPLHKAHHYQYQLVDQAYHHLPTPADSERLRHYITRTPCTTPNYYPQVPLPHSDTLDFFQRLSTESLFFIFYYMEGTKAQYLAAKALKKQSWRFHTKYMMWFQRHEEPKLINEDYEQGTYIYFDNEKWSQRKKEGFTFEYKYLEDRDLN
;
A
#
# COMPACT_ATOMS: atom_id res chain seq x y z
N MET A 1 -7.80 64.80 0.83
CA MET A 1 -7.02 63.66 1.38
C MET A 1 -6.39 62.92 0.21
N LEU A 2 -5.11 63.17 -0.06
CA LEU A 2 -4.37 62.52 -1.15
C LEU A 2 -3.96 61.12 -0.69
N GLY A 3 -4.49 60.08 -1.33
CA GLY A 3 -4.09 58.70 -1.11
C GLY A 3 -2.66 58.49 -1.57
N VAL A 4 -1.79 58.05 -0.67
CA VAL A 4 -0.42 57.64 -1.00
C VAL A 4 -0.46 56.23 -1.61
N VAL A 5 -0.09 56.14 -2.89
CA VAL A 5 0.17 54.89 -3.60
C VAL A 5 1.44 54.24 -3.01
N PRO A 6 1.55 52.90 -2.88
CA PRO A 6 2.75 52.29 -2.31
C PRO A 6 3.98 52.68 -3.12
N LEU A 7 4.98 53.23 -2.42
CA LEU A 7 6.30 53.52 -2.96
C LEU A 7 6.89 52.23 -3.53
N GLY A 8 7.66 52.36 -4.62
CA GLY A 8 8.22 51.24 -5.37
C GLY A 8 9.05 50.23 -4.55
N PRO A 9 9.61 49.19 -5.19
CA PRO A 9 10.26 48.09 -4.48
C PRO A 9 11.30 48.58 -3.47
N GLN A 10 11.06 48.29 -2.19
CA GLN A 10 11.95 48.64 -1.08
C GLN A 10 13.16 47.69 -1.07
N PRO A 11 14.40 48.20 -0.89
CA PRO A 11 15.58 47.35 -0.81
C PRO A 11 15.50 46.39 0.39
N LEU A 12 16.08 45.19 0.23
CA LEU A 12 16.09 44.19 1.28
C LEU A 12 16.94 44.64 2.48
N HIS A 13 16.43 44.43 3.69
CA HIS A 13 17.19 44.63 4.91
C HIS A 13 18.23 43.51 5.10
N LYS A 14 19.28 43.76 5.89
CA LYS A 14 20.33 42.77 6.19
C LYS A 14 19.77 41.43 6.71
N ALA A 15 18.71 41.48 7.52
CA ALA A 15 18.02 40.28 8.00
C ALA A 15 17.39 39.47 6.83
N HIS A 16 16.80 40.15 5.85
CA HIS A 16 16.24 39.48 4.67
C HIS A 16 17.32 38.84 3.81
N HIS A 17 18.49 39.47 3.67
CA HIS A 17 19.62 38.86 2.96
C HIS A 17 20.12 37.58 3.66
N TYR A 18 20.19 37.60 4.99
CA TYR A 18 20.56 36.40 5.76
C TYR A 18 19.51 35.29 5.62
N GLN A 19 18.23 35.62 5.72
CA GLN A 19 17.14 34.67 5.49
C GLN A 19 17.19 34.08 4.08
N TYR A 20 17.45 34.90 3.06
CA TYR A 20 17.60 34.45 1.68
C TYR A 20 18.74 33.42 1.56
N GLN A 21 19.90 33.69 2.16
CA GLN A 21 21.03 32.74 2.16
C GLN A 21 20.67 31.40 2.81
N LEU A 22 19.92 31.42 3.93
CA LEU A 22 19.48 30.19 4.59
C LEU A 22 18.49 29.40 3.72
N VAL A 23 17.54 30.08 3.08
CA VAL A 23 16.54 29.44 2.21
C VAL A 23 17.20 28.89 0.94
N ASP A 24 18.16 29.61 0.36
CA ASP A 24 18.93 29.17 -0.80
C ASP A 24 19.70 27.87 -0.51
N GLN A 25 20.35 27.79 0.65
CA GLN A 25 21.01 26.56 1.10
C GLN A 25 20.02 25.40 1.31
N ALA A 26 18.85 25.69 1.90
CA ALA A 26 17.81 24.69 2.11
C ALA A 26 17.19 24.21 0.79
N TYR A 27 17.07 25.09 -0.21
CA TYR A 27 16.52 24.78 -1.53
C TYR A 27 17.31 23.70 -2.27
N HIS A 28 18.63 23.65 -2.07
CA HIS A 28 19.47 22.59 -2.65
C HIS A 28 19.25 21.21 -2.02
N HIS A 29 18.56 21.13 -0.88
CA HIS A 29 18.34 19.91 -0.08
C HIS A 29 16.88 19.79 0.37
N LEU A 30 15.94 20.10 -0.53
CA LEU A 30 14.52 20.04 -0.21
C LEU A 30 14.14 18.66 0.34
N PRO A 31 13.30 18.61 1.40
CA PRO A 31 12.78 17.35 1.90
C PRO A 31 12.09 16.58 0.78
N THR A 32 12.37 15.29 0.72
CA THR A 32 11.70 14.38 -0.21
C THR A 32 10.41 13.87 0.42
N PRO A 33 9.44 13.37 -0.37
CA PRO A 33 8.26 12.70 0.18
C PRO A 33 8.59 11.54 1.11
N ALA A 34 9.74 10.89 0.94
CA ALA A 34 10.17 9.77 1.79
C ALA A 34 10.52 10.22 3.23
N ASP A 35 10.91 11.48 3.45
CA ASP A 35 11.32 11.99 4.76
C ASP A 35 10.13 12.10 5.74
N SER A 36 8.90 12.08 5.22
CA SER A 36 7.65 12.13 6.00
C SER A 36 6.88 10.80 6.03
N GLU A 37 7.29 9.81 5.24
CA GLU A 37 6.64 8.51 5.16
C GLU A 37 7.36 7.45 6.02
N ARG A 38 6.65 6.39 6.41
CA ARG A 38 7.33 5.20 6.96
C ARG A 38 8.24 4.61 5.89
N LEU A 39 9.38 4.07 6.31
CA LEU A 39 10.32 3.38 5.43
C LEU A 39 9.61 2.26 4.67
N ARG A 40 9.82 2.22 3.35
CA ARG A 40 9.28 1.18 2.46
C ARG A 40 10.42 0.24 2.10
N HIS A 41 10.31 -1.03 2.49
CA HIS A 41 11.39 -2.01 2.29
C HIS A 41 11.52 -2.51 0.85
N TYR A 42 10.43 -2.52 0.08
CA TYR A 42 10.42 -3.11 -1.25
C TYR A 42 10.28 -2.10 -2.39
N ILE A 43 9.38 -1.13 -2.26
CA ILE A 43 9.10 -0.13 -3.29
C ILE A 43 9.54 1.24 -2.77
N THR A 44 10.75 1.65 -3.18
CA THR A 44 11.27 2.99 -2.90
C THR A 44 10.66 4.00 -3.86
N ARG A 45 10.27 5.19 -3.36
CA ARG A 45 9.88 6.30 -4.23
C ARG A 45 11.14 6.93 -4.82
N THR A 46 11.41 6.67 -6.09
CA THR A 46 12.48 7.33 -6.87
C THR A 46 11.83 8.22 -7.94
N PRO A 47 11.60 9.52 -7.66
CA PRO A 47 11.09 10.45 -8.65
C PRO A 47 11.99 10.47 -9.88
N CYS A 48 11.40 10.39 -11.07
CA CYS A 48 12.10 10.52 -12.34
C CYS A 48 11.28 11.37 -13.31
N THR A 49 11.96 12.00 -14.26
CA THR A 49 11.29 12.75 -15.32
C THR A 49 10.66 11.76 -16.30
N THR A 50 9.33 11.76 -16.37
CA THR A 50 8.58 10.96 -17.36
C THR A 50 8.05 11.87 -18.47
N PRO A 51 7.96 11.40 -19.73
CA PRO A 51 7.34 12.18 -20.80
C PRO A 51 5.90 12.58 -20.48
N ASN A 52 5.51 13.80 -20.87
CA ASN A 52 4.21 14.39 -20.52
C ASN A 52 2.98 13.66 -21.08
N TYR A 53 3.16 12.81 -22.09
CA TYR A 53 2.09 11.99 -22.66
C TYR A 53 1.79 10.73 -21.83
N TYR A 54 2.63 10.36 -20.86
CA TYR A 54 2.30 9.32 -19.89
C TYR A 54 1.44 9.89 -18.75
N PRO A 55 0.61 9.05 -18.09
CA PRO A 55 -0.15 9.45 -16.91
C PRO A 55 0.77 10.00 -15.81
N GLN A 56 0.62 11.30 -15.50
CA GLN A 56 1.40 11.98 -14.46
C GLN A 56 0.78 11.86 -13.06
N VAL A 57 -0.51 11.51 -12.99
CA VAL A 57 -1.26 11.34 -11.75
C VAL A 57 -1.98 10.00 -11.75
N PRO A 58 -2.23 9.40 -10.57
CA PRO A 58 -3.04 8.20 -10.45
C PRO A 58 -4.44 8.38 -11.04
N LEU A 59 -5.04 7.28 -11.50
CA LEU A 59 -6.41 7.27 -11.99
C LEU A 59 -7.39 7.78 -10.92
N PRO A 60 -8.41 8.58 -11.28
CA PRO A 60 -9.46 8.99 -10.36
C PRO A 60 -10.14 7.79 -9.70
N HIS A 61 -10.46 7.89 -8.42
CA HIS A 61 -11.13 6.86 -7.61
C HIS A 61 -10.37 5.51 -7.50
N SER A 62 -9.08 5.49 -7.85
CA SER A 62 -8.22 4.30 -7.70
C SER A 62 -7.93 3.92 -6.23
N ASP A 63 -8.31 4.76 -5.27
CA ASP A 63 -8.14 4.53 -3.84
C ASP A 63 -9.40 3.96 -3.14
N THR A 64 -10.39 3.52 -3.92
CA THR A 64 -11.66 2.95 -3.45
C THR A 64 -11.59 1.42 -3.36
N LEU A 65 -12.40 0.82 -2.48
CA LEU A 65 -12.50 -0.65 -2.40
C LEU A 65 -13.04 -1.25 -3.71
N ASP A 66 -13.97 -0.58 -4.37
CA ASP A 66 -14.56 -1.04 -5.63
C ASP A 66 -13.54 -1.12 -6.76
N PHE A 67 -12.55 -0.23 -6.78
CA PHE A 67 -11.42 -0.34 -7.70
C PHE A 67 -10.59 -1.59 -7.42
N PHE A 68 -10.24 -1.82 -6.15
CA PHE A 68 -9.45 -2.99 -5.75
C PHE A 68 -10.16 -4.32 -6.05
N GLN A 69 -11.49 -4.38 -5.91
CA GLN A 69 -12.26 -5.59 -6.25
C GLN A 69 -12.21 -5.96 -7.74
N ARG A 70 -11.84 -5.03 -8.63
CA ARG A 70 -11.68 -5.26 -10.07
C ARG A 70 -10.27 -5.72 -10.44
N LEU A 71 -9.31 -5.63 -9.52
CA LEU A 71 -7.95 -6.08 -9.75
C LEU A 71 -7.87 -7.61 -9.75
N SER A 72 -6.87 -8.14 -10.46
CA SER A 72 -6.57 -9.58 -10.39
C SER A 72 -6.08 -9.96 -9.00
N THR A 73 -6.29 -11.21 -8.60
CA THR A 73 -5.77 -11.75 -7.33
C THR A 73 -4.26 -11.57 -7.21
N GLU A 74 -3.51 -11.78 -8.29
CA GLU A 74 -2.06 -11.53 -8.34
C GLU A 74 -1.70 -10.07 -8.01
N SER A 75 -2.44 -9.09 -8.56
CA SER A 75 -2.23 -7.68 -8.24
C SER A 75 -2.52 -7.37 -6.78
N LEU A 76 -3.56 -8.00 -6.22
CA LEU A 76 -3.90 -7.87 -4.80
C LEU A 76 -2.82 -8.48 -3.91
N PHE A 77 -2.26 -9.64 -4.28
CA PHE A 77 -1.12 -10.23 -3.56
C PHE A 77 0.12 -9.35 -3.66
N PHE A 78 0.40 -8.75 -4.82
CA PHE A 78 1.50 -7.80 -4.98
C PHE A 78 1.37 -6.63 -4.02
N ILE A 79 0.20 -5.99 -4.00
CA ILE A 79 -0.04 -4.88 -3.08
C ILE A 79 0.07 -5.36 -1.63
N PHE A 80 -0.44 -6.55 -1.30
CA PHE A 80 -0.41 -7.08 0.05
C PHE A 80 1.01 -7.32 0.59
N TYR A 81 1.90 -7.92 -0.19
CA TYR A 81 3.26 -8.27 0.24
C TYR A 81 4.26 -7.13 0.08
N TYR A 82 4.14 -6.29 -0.96
CA TYR A 82 5.15 -5.27 -1.28
C TYR A 82 4.78 -3.85 -0.82
N MET A 83 3.54 -3.61 -0.40
CA MET A 83 3.08 -2.31 0.13
C MET A 83 2.63 -2.42 1.59
N GLU A 84 3.38 -3.18 2.40
CA GLU A 84 3.09 -3.40 3.81
C GLU A 84 2.93 -2.10 4.60
N GLY A 85 1.95 -2.07 5.50
CA GLY A 85 1.67 -0.93 6.38
C GLY A 85 0.96 0.24 5.69
N THR A 86 0.47 0.07 4.46
CA THR A 86 -0.22 1.13 3.71
C THR A 86 -1.74 0.92 3.64
N LYS A 87 -2.50 1.99 3.36
CA LYS A 87 -3.93 1.91 3.02
C LYS A 87 -4.18 0.93 1.85
N ALA A 88 -3.25 0.83 0.91
CA ALA A 88 -3.37 -0.07 -0.24
C ALA A 88 -3.35 -1.54 0.19
N GLN A 89 -2.46 -1.94 1.11
CA GLN A 89 -2.45 -3.30 1.67
C GLN A 89 -3.79 -3.63 2.34
N TYR A 90 -4.35 -2.71 3.12
CA TYR A 90 -5.65 -2.88 3.76
C TYR A 90 -6.80 -3.08 2.74
N LEU A 91 -6.83 -2.26 1.68
CA LEU A 91 -7.82 -2.39 0.62
C LEU A 91 -7.66 -3.70 -0.15
N ALA A 92 -6.41 -4.14 -0.39
CA ALA A 92 -6.12 -5.41 -1.03
C ALA A 92 -6.59 -6.59 -0.19
N ALA A 93 -6.29 -6.60 1.11
CA ALA A 93 -6.77 -7.60 2.06
C ALA A 93 -8.30 -7.66 2.10
N LYS A 94 -8.98 -6.50 2.13
CA LYS A 94 -10.45 -6.43 2.06
C LYS A 94 -11.01 -7.03 0.77
N ALA A 95 -10.40 -6.71 -0.37
CA ALA A 95 -10.81 -7.26 -1.67
C ALA A 95 -10.61 -8.78 -1.73
N LEU A 96 -9.46 -9.28 -1.24
CA LEU A 96 -9.17 -10.71 -1.13
C LEU A 96 -10.19 -11.43 -0.22
N LYS A 97 -10.50 -10.88 0.96
CA LYS A 97 -11.53 -11.42 1.85
C LYS A 97 -12.91 -11.51 1.20
N LYS A 98 -13.32 -10.47 0.44
CA LYS A 98 -14.57 -10.48 -0.36
C LYS A 98 -14.54 -11.52 -1.48
N GLN A 99 -13.36 -11.85 -2.00
CA GLN A 99 -13.14 -12.93 -2.96
C GLN A 99 -12.93 -14.30 -2.26
N SER A 100 -13.32 -14.45 -1.00
CA SER A 100 -13.22 -15.70 -0.22
C SER A 100 -11.80 -16.22 0.03
N TRP A 101 -10.80 -15.35 -0.03
CA TRP A 101 -9.47 -15.65 0.49
C TRP A 101 -9.40 -15.43 2.00
N ARG A 102 -8.58 -16.22 2.68
CA ARG A 102 -8.30 -16.12 4.13
C ARG A 102 -6.80 -16.14 4.36
N PHE A 103 -6.32 -15.22 5.19
CA PHE A 103 -4.90 -15.16 5.52
C PHE A 103 -4.56 -16.12 6.67
N HIS A 104 -3.51 -16.91 6.49
CA HIS A 104 -3.01 -17.84 7.48
C HIS A 104 -1.78 -17.24 8.17
N THR A 105 -1.90 -16.83 9.43
CA THR A 105 -0.90 -16.02 10.14
C THR A 105 0.45 -16.73 10.32
N LYS A 106 0.47 -18.06 10.50
CA LYS A 106 1.73 -18.83 10.60
C LYS A 106 2.51 -18.91 9.28
N TYR A 107 1.83 -19.15 8.17
CA TYR A 107 2.46 -19.29 6.86
C TYR A 107 2.63 -17.95 6.15
N MET A 108 1.93 -16.93 6.63
CA MET A 108 1.85 -15.61 6.00
C MET A 108 1.43 -15.70 4.52
N MET A 109 0.45 -16.56 4.25
CA MET A 109 -0.08 -16.82 2.90
C MET A 109 -1.59 -16.78 2.89
N TRP A 110 -2.15 -16.46 1.72
CA TRP A 110 -3.57 -16.45 1.47
C TRP A 110 -4.02 -17.81 0.93
N PHE A 111 -5.12 -18.33 1.50
CA PHE A 111 -5.74 -19.59 1.12
C PHE A 111 -7.19 -19.36 0.70
N GLN A 112 -7.66 -20.14 -0.26
CA GLN A 112 -9.05 -20.21 -0.68
C GLN A 112 -9.42 -21.68 -0.83
N ARG A 113 -10.62 -22.04 -0.37
CA ARG A 113 -11.16 -23.40 -0.53
C ARG A 113 -11.30 -23.70 -2.03
N HIS A 114 -10.73 -24.80 -2.49
CA HIS A 114 -10.91 -25.26 -3.87
C HIS A 114 -12.22 -26.03 -4.04
N GLU A 115 -12.61 -26.75 -2.98
CA GLU A 115 -13.85 -27.50 -2.82
C GLU A 115 -14.30 -27.42 -1.35
N GLU A 116 -15.48 -27.94 -1.03
CA GLU A 116 -15.94 -28.02 0.35
C GLU A 116 -14.99 -28.91 1.18
N PRO A 117 -14.52 -28.46 2.36
CA PRO A 117 -13.59 -29.23 3.16
C PRO A 117 -14.23 -30.54 3.63
N LYS A 118 -13.41 -31.60 3.67
CA LYS A 118 -13.85 -32.95 4.04
C LYS A 118 -14.14 -33.09 5.53
N LEU A 119 -13.51 -32.26 6.35
CA LEU A 119 -13.69 -32.23 7.80
C LEU A 119 -13.70 -30.77 8.26
N ILE A 120 -14.68 -30.43 9.09
CA ILE A 120 -14.77 -29.15 9.79
C ILE A 120 -15.09 -29.46 11.25
N ASN A 121 -14.33 -28.91 12.18
CA ASN A 121 -14.65 -28.92 13.60
C ASN A 121 -14.37 -27.54 14.21
N GLU A 122 -14.38 -27.42 15.54
CA GLU A 122 -14.19 -26.12 16.22
C GLU A 122 -12.75 -25.59 16.16
N ASP A 123 -11.77 -26.46 15.92
CA ASP A 123 -10.34 -26.12 15.96
C ASP A 123 -9.73 -25.92 14.57
N TYR A 124 -10.23 -26.64 13.57
CA TYR A 124 -9.67 -26.65 12.23
C TYR A 124 -10.67 -27.11 11.15
N GLU A 125 -10.30 -26.83 9.90
CA GLU A 125 -10.88 -27.47 8.72
C GLU A 125 -9.81 -28.18 7.91
N GLN A 126 -10.15 -29.33 7.33
CA GLN A 126 -9.26 -30.10 6.48
C GLN A 126 -9.89 -30.32 5.11
N GLY A 127 -9.16 -29.98 4.05
CA GLY A 127 -9.68 -30.06 2.70
C GLY A 127 -8.64 -29.74 1.63
N THR A 128 -9.12 -29.48 0.42
CA THR A 128 -8.29 -29.06 -0.70
C THR A 128 -8.34 -27.55 -0.84
N TYR A 129 -7.17 -26.92 -0.80
CA TYR A 129 -7.04 -25.47 -0.91
C TYR A 129 -6.19 -25.09 -2.10
N ILE A 130 -6.47 -23.91 -2.63
CA ILE A 130 -5.52 -23.16 -3.43
C ILE A 130 -4.92 -22.07 -2.55
N TYR A 131 -3.64 -21.81 -2.71
CA TYR A 131 -2.92 -20.79 -1.96
C TYR A 131 -1.95 -20.04 -2.87
N PHE A 132 -1.58 -18.83 -2.49
CA PHE A 132 -0.56 -18.06 -3.20
C PHE A 132 0.78 -18.19 -2.50
N ASP A 133 1.72 -18.86 -3.17
CA ASP A 133 3.11 -19.02 -2.74
C ASP A 133 3.87 -17.73 -3.09
N ASN A 134 4.14 -16.91 -2.07
CA ASN A 134 4.81 -15.61 -2.24
C ASN A 134 6.29 -15.74 -2.62
N GLU A 135 6.96 -16.84 -2.27
CA GLU A 135 8.36 -17.09 -2.59
C GLU A 135 8.51 -17.49 -4.06
N LYS A 136 7.61 -18.37 -4.54
CA LYS A 136 7.60 -18.82 -5.94
C LYS A 136 6.77 -17.93 -6.86
N TRP A 137 6.13 -16.90 -6.30
CA TRP A 137 5.21 -15.99 -6.99
C TRP A 137 4.18 -16.74 -7.86
N SER A 138 3.47 -17.70 -7.26
CA SER A 138 2.56 -18.57 -8.04
C SER A 138 1.42 -19.14 -7.20
N GLN A 139 0.28 -19.37 -7.85
CA GLN A 139 -0.83 -20.09 -7.22
C GLN A 139 -0.56 -21.60 -7.23
N ARG A 140 -0.77 -22.24 -6.08
CA ARG A 140 -0.54 -23.67 -5.86
C ARG A 140 -1.78 -24.32 -5.28
N LYS A 141 -1.94 -25.62 -5.56
CA LYS A 141 -3.01 -26.46 -4.99
C LYS A 141 -2.42 -27.39 -3.95
N LYS A 142 -3.08 -27.51 -2.80
CA LYS A 142 -2.70 -28.42 -1.71
C LYS A 142 -3.90 -29.25 -1.29
N GLU A 143 -3.78 -30.57 -1.45
CA GLU A 143 -4.76 -31.54 -0.98
C GLU A 143 -4.49 -31.93 0.48
N GLY A 144 -5.57 -32.23 1.22
CA GLY A 144 -5.49 -32.67 2.61
C GLY A 144 -4.89 -31.64 3.57
N PHE A 145 -4.88 -30.36 3.19
CA PHE A 145 -4.37 -29.27 4.02
C PHE A 145 -5.28 -29.08 5.23
N THR A 146 -4.66 -28.95 6.41
CA THR A 146 -5.34 -28.65 7.68
C THR A 146 -5.16 -27.17 7.97
N PHE A 147 -6.25 -26.40 7.88
CA PHE A 147 -6.28 -24.99 8.27
C PHE A 147 -6.74 -24.92 9.73
N GLU A 148 -5.79 -24.72 10.65
CA GLU A 148 -6.12 -24.53 12.07
C GLU A 148 -6.62 -23.10 12.32
N TYR A 149 -7.79 -22.94 12.92
CA TYR A 149 -8.42 -21.62 13.12
C TYR A 149 -7.66 -20.71 14.08
N LYS A 150 -6.75 -21.25 14.90
CA LYS A 150 -5.79 -20.45 15.68
C LYS A 150 -4.85 -19.60 14.83
N TYR A 151 -4.70 -19.93 13.54
CA TYR A 151 -3.91 -19.14 12.59
C TYR A 151 -4.77 -18.34 11.60
N LEU A 152 -6.09 -18.29 11.82
CA LEU A 152 -6.95 -17.41 11.06
C LEU A 152 -6.82 -15.97 11.61
N GLU A 153 -6.54 -15.02 10.72
CA GLU A 153 -6.30 -13.61 11.05
C GLU A 153 -7.40 -12.91 11.90
N ASP A 154 -8.63 -13.44 11.93
CA ASP A 154 -9.79 -12.84 12.59
C ASP A 154 -10.15 -13.50 13.95
N ARG A 155 -9.35 -14.43 14.49
CA ARG A 155 -9.70 -15.12 15.76
C ARG A 155 -9.77 -14.18 16.96
N ASP A 156 -8.91 -13.17 17.01
CA ASP A 156 -8.78 -12.29 18.19
C ASP A 156 -9.68 -11.03 18.10
N LEU A 157 -10.61 -10.97 17.14
CA LEU A 157 -11.53 -9.84 16.90
C LEU A 157 -13.00 -10.16 17.23
N ASN A 158 -13.28 -11.29 17.88
CA ASN A 158 -14.59 -11.66 18.40
C ASN A 158 -14.59 -11.78 19.93
#